data_AF-A0A3D6AFS6-F1
#
_entry.id   AF-A0A3D6AFS6-F1
#
_cell.length_a   1.000
_cell.length_b   1.000
_cell.length_c   1.000
_cell.angle_alpha   90.00
_cell.angle_beta   90.00
_cell.angle_gamma   90.00
#
_symmetry.space_group_name_H-M   'P 1'
#
loop_
_entity.id
_entity.type
_entity.pdbx_description
1 polymer ?
#
loop_
_entity_poly.entity_id
_entity_poly.type
_entity_poly.pdbx_seq_one_letter_code
_entity_poly.pdbx_strand_id
1 'polypeptide(L)'
;MTGSRFTRSFLLLFSAPLVWAMHFLAIYAWTAVLCERPEWRAERIIPWGVVLASAAAIGVIAAINLRAWSRRKEPDGNAGFVQMTAAALGLLIVIAIVWETLPVFLVPVCG
;
A
#
# COMPACT_ATOMS: atom_id res chain seq x y z
N MET A 1 -20.56 12.10 -21.83
CA MET A 1 -20.35 11.83 -20.38
C MET A 1 -19.29 10.73 -20.18
N THR A 2 -18.09 10.94 -20.74
CA THR A 2 -17.04 9.92 -20.85
C THR A 2 -16.00 10.02 -19.72
N GLY A 3 -15.93 11.17 -19.05
CA GLY A 3 -14.91 11.45 -18.02
C GLY A 3 -15.01 10.55 -16.78
N SER A 4 -16.22 10.26 -16.28
CA SER A 4 -16.37 9.53 -15.01
C SER A 4 -15.89 8.08 -15.05
N ARG A 5 -16.03 7.38 -16.19
CA ARG A 5 -15.53 6.01 -16.36
C ARG A 5 -14.01 5.97 -16.48
N PHE A 6 -13.43 6.89 -17.26
CA PHE A 6 -11.98 6.99 -17.40
C PHE A 6 -11.30 7.29 -16.06
N THR A 7 -11.77 8.31 -15.33
CA THR A 7 -11.24 8.66 -14.00
C THR A 7 -11.32 7.48 -13.04
N ARG A 8 -12.42 6.71 -13.06
CA ARG A 8 -12.57 5.55 -12.17
C ARG A 8 -11.58 4.42 -12.49
N SER A 9 -11.36 4.12 -13.77
CA SER A 9 -10.37 3.11 -14.20
C SER A 9 -8.94 3.56 -13.89
N PHE A 10 -8.64 4.84 -14.11
CA PHE A 10 -7.34 5.42 -13.79
C PHE A 10 -7.07 5.36 -12.28
N LEU A 11 -8.01 5.81 -11.45
CA LEU A 11 -7.89 5.73 -10.00
C LEU A 11 -7.77 4.27 -9.51
N LEU A 12 -8.44 3.31 -10.14
CA LEU A 12 -8.28 1.89 -9.79
C LEU A 12 -6.85 1.41 -10.05
N LEU A 13 -6.29 1.70 -11.23
CA LEU A 13 -4.93 1.29 -11.61
C LEU A 13 -3.86 1.92 -10.71
N PHE A 14 -4.02 3.21 -10.38
CA PHE A 14 -3.06 3.95 -9.57
C PHE A 14 -3.32 3.84 -8.05
N SER A 15 -4.42 3.23 -7.62
CA SER A 15 -4.76 3.12 -6.20
C SER A 15 -3.68 2.41 -5.39
N ALA A 16 -3.22 1.24 -5.84
CA ALA A 16 -2.21 0.48 -5.13
C ALA A 16 -0.84 1.22 -5.07
N PRO A 17 -0.30 1.74 -6.19
CA PRO A 17 0.90 2.59 -6.14
C PRO A 17 0.78 3.82 -5.24
N LEU A 18 -0.38 4.49 -5.21
CA LEU A 18 -0.60 5.64 -4.33
C LEU A 18 -0.62 5.24 -2.86
N VAL A 19 -1.28 4.12 -2.53
CA VAL A 19 -1.28 3.57 -1.16
C VAL A 19 0.14 3.19 -0.74
N TRP A 20 0.91 2.59 -1.63
CA TRP A 20 2.32 2.27 -1.38
C TRP A 20 3.16 3.52 -1.13
N ALA A 21 3.07 4.55 -1.97
CA ALA A 21 3.83 5.78 -1.79
C ALA A 21 3.50 6.47 -0.45
N MET A 22 2.22 6.48 -0.07
CA MET A 22 1.78 6.99 1.24
C MET A 22 2.30 6.14 2.40
N HIS A 23 2.26 4.82 2.28
CA HIS A 23 2.80 3.90 3.26
C HIS A 23 4.31 4.11 3.45
N PHE A 24 5.07 4.12 2.35
CA PHE A 24 6.51 4.35 2.33
C PHE A 24 6.87 5.67 3.01
N LEU A 25 6.21 6.77 2.62
CA LEU A 25 6.42 8.08 3.24
C LEU A 25 6.13 8.04 4.75
N ALA A 26 5.03 7.40 5.16
CA ALA A 26 4.65 7.31 6.56
C ALA A 26 5.67 6.54 7.40
N ILE A 27 6.13 5.37 6.95
CA ILE A 27 7.11 4.57 7.70
C ILE A 27 8.48 5.27 7.77
N TYR A 28 8.90 5.95 6.71
CA TYR A 28 10.16 6.70 6.69
C TYR A 28 10.10 7.93 7.60
N ALA A 29 9.03 8.72 7.53
CA ALA A 29 8.84 9.88 8.39
C ALA A 29 8.74 9.47 9.87
N TRP A 30 7.98 8.41 10.16
CA TRP A 30 7.88 7.84 11.51
C TRP A 30 9.23 7.41 12.07
N THR A 31 10.01 6.68 11.26
CA THR A 31 11.35 6.21 11.65
C THR A 31 12.30 7.39 11.88
N ALA A 32 12.36 8.36 10.97
CA ALA A 32 13.21 9.53 11.09
C ALA A 32 12.91 10.35 12.36
N VAL A 33 11.63 10.64 12.62
CA VAL A 33 11.21 11.43 13.79
C VAL A 33 11.51 10.71 15.10
N LEU A 34 11.40 9.37 15.14
CA LEU A 34 11.68 8.61 16.35
C LEU A 34 13.16 8.38 16.59
N CYS A 35 13.97 8.23 15.53
CA CYS A 35 15.42 8.09 15.70
C CYS A 35 16.10 9.39 16.19
N GLU A 36 15.50 10.56 16.00
CA GLU A 36 15.98 11.82 16.60
C GLU A 36 15.67 11.93 18.11
N ARG A 37 14.77 11.10 18.65
CA ARG A 37 14.39 11.15 20.07
C ARG A 37 15.43 10.37 20.88
N PRO A 38 15.96 10.92 21.99
CA PRO A 38 16.95 10.25 22.85
C PRO A 38 16.37 9.06 23.65
N GLU A 39 15.17 8.60 23.31
CA GLU A 39 14.45 7.58 24.06
C GLU A 39 14.81 6.19 23.54
N TRP A 40 15.43 5.37 24.40
CA TRP A 40 15.71 3.95 24.20
C TRP A 40 14.49 3.10 23.80
N ARG A 41 13.27 3.66 23.91
CA ARG A 41 12.02 3.01 23.54
C ARG A 41 11.72 3.11 22.04
N ALA A 42 12.36 4.01 21.29
CA ALA A 42 12.18 4.18 19.86
C ALA A 42 12.44 2.87 19.08
N GLU A 43 13.52 2.17 19.40
CA GLU A 43 13.88 0.88 18.78
C GLU A 43 12.79 -0.19 18.92
N ARG A 44 12.03 -0.16 20.02
CA ARG A 44 10.93 -1.11 20.24
C ARG A 44 9.63 -0.67 19.56
N ILE A 45 9.40 0.64 19.42
CA ILE A 45 8.13 1.18 18.92
C ILE A 45 8.12 1.25 17.39
N ILE A 46 9.26 1.51 16.75
CA ILE A 46 9.35 1.65 15.28
C ILE A 46 8.85 0.39 14.56
N PRO A 47 9.28 -0.84 14.89
CA PRO A 47 8.83 -2.04 14.20
C PRO A 47 7.30 -2.25 14.27
N TRP A 48 6.69 -1.96 15.42
CA TRP A 48 5.23 -2.05 15.56
C TRP A 48 4.50 -1.01 14.72
N GLY A 49 5.03 0.21 14.63
CA GLY A 49 4.50 1.25 13.76
C GLY A 49 4.54 0.85 12.28
N VAL A 50 5.66 0.26 11.85
CA VAL A 50 5.85 -0.27 10.50
C VAL A 50 4.85 -1.39 10.21
N VAL A 51 4.76 -2.40 11.09
CA VAL A 51 3.81 -3.53 10.93
C VAL A 51 2.36 -3.02 10.82
N LEU A 52 1.97 -2.08 11.69
CA LEU A 52 0.61 -1.53 11.68
C LEU A 52 0.34 -0.77 10.37
N ALA A 53 1.29 0.05 9.92
CA ALA A 53 1.19 0.77 8.67
C ALA A 53 1.13 -0.18 7.46
N SER A 54 1.90 -1.26 7.45
CA SER A 54 1.91 -2.26 6.39
C SER A 54 0.58 -3.02 6.34
N ALA A 55 0.09 -3.46 7.50
CA ALA A 55 -1.21 -4.13 7.61
C ALA A 55 -2.35 -3.23 7.12
N ALA A 56 -2.32 -1.94 7.49
CA ALA A 56 -3.30 -0.96 7.02
C ALA A 56 -3.24 -0.76 5.49
N ALA A 57 -2.04 -0.61 4.92
CA ALA A 57 -1.84 -0.45 3.48
C ALA A 57 -2.36 -1.66 2.69
N ILE A 58 -1.99 -2.87 3.12
CA ILE A 58 -2.47 -4.13 2.52
C ILE A 58 -4.00 -4.22 2.63
N GLY A 59 -4.56 -3.90 3.80
CA GLY A 59 -6.00 -3.90 4.04
C GLY A 59 -6.74 -2.95 3.10
N VAL A 60 -6.22 -1.74 2.87
CA VAL A 60 -6.79 -0.77 1.93
C VAL A 60 -6.73 -1.29 0.49
N ILE A 61 -5.58 -1.82 0.05
CA ILE A 61 -5.42 -2.38 -1.31
C ILE A 61 -6.40 -3.54 -1.53
N ALA A 62 -6.52 -4.44 -0.56
CA ALA A 62 -7.45 -5.56 -0.60
C ALA A 62 -8.91 -5.07 -0.65
N ALA A 63 -9.29 -4.11 0.20
CA ALA A 63 -10.63 -3.55 0.22
C ALA A 63 -11.02 -2.87 -1.10
N ILE A 64 -10.10 -2.13 -1.74
CA ILE A 64 -10.32 -1.49 -3.04
C ILE A 64 -10.56 -2.56 -4.11
N ASN A 65 -9.71 -3.59 -4.17
CA ASN A 65 -9.83 -4.66 -5.15
C ASN A 65 -11.10 -5.51 -4.96
N LEU A 66 -11.41 -5.91 -3.73
CA LEU A 66 -12.62 -6.67 -3.40
C LEU A 66 -13.89 -5.87 -3.73
N ARG A 67 -13.92 -4.56 -3.42
CA ARG A 67 -15.05 -3.70 -3.75
C ARG A 67 -15.20 -3.48 -5.25
N ALA A 68 -14.09 -3.40 -5.99
CA ALA A 68 -14.12 -3.36 -7.45
C ALA A 68 -14.66 -4.68 -8.02
N TRP A 69 -14.30 -5.81 -7.42
CA TRP A 69 -14.76 -7.14 -7.86
C TRP A 69 -16.25 -7.37 -7.60
N SER A 70 -16.74 -7.02 -6.42
CA SER A 70 -18.16 -7.10 -6.08
C SER A 70 -19.06 -6.23 -6.98
N ARG A 71 -18.54 -5.11 -7.50
CA ARG A 71 -19.29 -4.17 -8.37
C ARG A 71 -19.25 -4.51 -9.86
N ARG A 72 -18.69 -5.66 -10.24
CA ARG A 72 -18.64 -6.11 -11.63
C ARG A 72 -20.04 -6.55 -12.07
N LYS A 73 -20.75 -5.71 -12.83
CA LYS A 73 -22.12 -5.98 -13.25
C LYS A 73 -22.25 -6.75 -14.56
N GLU A 74 -21.29 -6.69 -15.50
CA GLU A 74 -21.19 -7.57 -16.68
C GLU A 74 -19.76 -7.63 -17.22
N PRO A 75 -19.34 -8.73 -17.87
CA PRO A 75 -18.02 -8.87 -18.50
C PRO A 75 -17.96 -8.16 -19.86
N ASP A 76 -17.97 -6.82 -19.85
CA ASP A 76 -17.41 -6.07 -20.98
C ASP A 76 -15.90 -6.36 -21.03
N GLY A 77 -15.39 -6.91 -22.13
CA GLY A 77 -14.01 -7.41 -22.24
C GLY A 77 -12.93 -6.40 -21.81
N ASN A 78 -13.17 -5.11 -21.98
CA ASN A 78 -12.24 -4.05 -21.61
C ASN A 78 -12.20 -3.75 -20.09
N ALA A 79 -13.35 -3.88 -19.40
CA ALA A 79 -13.41 -3.80 -17.93
C ALA A 79 -12.76 -5.04 -17.28
N GLY A 80 -12.81 -6.16 -18.01
CA GLY A 80 -12.05 -7.39 -17.78
C GLY A 80 -10.58 -7.15 -17.48
N PHE A 81 -9.90 -6.59 -18.47
CA PHE A 81 -8.48 -6.32 -18.49
C PHE A 81 -8.04 -5.34 -17.39
N VAL A 82 -8.66 -4.16 -17.32
CA VAL A 82 -8.29 -3.12 -16.34
C VAL A 82 -8.30 -3.65 -14.91
N GLN A 83 -9.27 -4.50 -14.58
CA GLN A 83 -9.39 -5.05 -13.24
C GLN A 83 -8.35 -6.12 -12.94
N MET A 84 -8.03 -6.97 -13.92
CA MET A 84 -6.94 -7.95 -13.78
C MET A 84 -5.59 -7.25 -13.64
N THR A 85 -5.34 -6.21 -14.43
CA THR A 85 -4.13 -5.37 -14.32
C THR A 85 -4.06 -4.69 -12.95
N ALA A 86 -5.16 -4.10 -12.47
CA ALA A 86 -5.20 -3.48 -11.14
C ALA A 86 -4.95 -4.49 -10.01
N ALA A 87 -5.48 -5.71 -10.12
CA ALA A 87 -5.22 -6.78 -9.15
C ALA A 87 -3.77 -7.26 -9.19
N ALA A 88 -3.19 -7.43 -10.38
CA ALA A 88 -1.78 -7.81 -10.54
C ALA A 88 -0.84 -6.73 -9.98
N LEU A 89 -1.13 -5.45 -10.28
CA LEU A 89 -0.42 -4.32 -9.67
C LEU A 89 -0.59 -4.31 -8.15
N GLY A 90 -1.80 -4.54 -7.65
CA GLY A 90 -2.06 -4.67 -6.21
C GLY A 90 -1.21 -5.75 -5.56
N LEU A 91 -1.11 -6.94 -6.16
CA LEU A 91 -0.28 -8.03 -5.67
C LEU A 91 1.21 -7.66 -5.67
N LEU A 92 1.71 -7.09 -6.77
CA LEU A 92 3.09 -6.62 -6.87
C LEU A 92 3.41 -5.57 -5.80
N ILE A 93 2.48 -4.66 -5.53
CA ILE A 93 2.62 -3.66 -4.47
C ILE A 93 2.62 -4.30 -3.08
N VAL A 94 1.78 -5.29 -2.81
CA VAL A 94 1.83 -6.02 -1.54
C VAL A 94 3.19 -6.70 -1.36
N ILE A 95 3.75 -7.30 -2.41
CA ILE A 95 5.10 -7.87 -2.38
C ILE A 95 6.14 -6.77 -2.10
N ALA A 96 6.01 -5.60 -2.72
CA ALA A 96 6.90 -4.46 -2.46
C ALA A 96 6.84 -4.00 -1.00
N ILE A 97 5.64 -3.90 -0.40
CA ILE A 97 5.45 -3.57 1.03
C ILE A 97 6.12 -4.61 1.93
N VAL A 98 5.95 -5.90 1.63
CA VAL A 98 6.61 -6.95 2.42
C VAL A 98 8.12 -6.84 2.27
N TRP A 99 8.62 -6.64 1.05
CA TRP A 99 10.04 -6.53 0.78
C TRP A 99 10.70 -5.33 1.48
N GLU A 100 10.08 -4.15 1.42
CA GLU A 100 10.65 -2.93 2.00
C GLU A 100 10.57 -2.90 3.54
N THR A 101 9.73 -3.73 4.14
CA THR A 101 9.58 -3.82 5.61
C THR A 101 10.50 -4.86 6.24
N LEU A 102 11.12 -5.74 5.43
CA LEU A 102 12.11 -6.71 5.92
C LEU A 102 13.30 -6.09 6.66
N PRO A 103 13.93 -4.98 6.19
CA PRO A 103 15.11 -4.41 6.84
C PRO A 103 14.88 -4.05 8.30
N VAL A 104 13.66 -3.62 8.68
CA VAL A 104 13.29 -3.27 10.06
C VAL A 104 13.50 -4.42 11.04
N PHE A 105 13.51 -5.67 10.56
CA PHE A 105 13.76 -6.86 11.38
C PHE A 105 15.17 -7.42 11.25
N LEU A 106 15.93 -6.98 10.24
CA LEU A 106 17.26 -7.54 9.90
C LEU A 106 18.41 -6.64 10.35
N VAL A 107 18.19 -5.32 10.41
CA VAL A 107 19.22 -4.33 10.76
C VAL A 107 18.78 -3.43 11.90
N PRO A 108 19.72 -2.82 12.64
CA PRO A 108 19.40 -1.76 13.59
C PRO A 108 18.61 -0.64 12.92
N VAL A 109 17.51 -0.23 13.54
CA VAL A 109 16.55 0.70 12.93
C VAL A 109 17.05 2.14 12.97
N CYS A 110 17.81 2.48 14.01
CA CYS A 110 18.51 3.74 14.17
C CYS A 110 20.01 3.44 14.27
N GLY A 111 20.83 4.14 13.48
CA GLY A 111 22.28 3.94 13.40
C GLY A 111 22.95 4.99 12.54
#